data_AF-A0A9W5R2E7-F1
#
_entry.id   AF-A0A9W5R2E7-F1
#
_cell.length_a   1.000
_cell.length_b   1.000
_cell.length_c   1.000
_cell.angle_alpha   90.00
_cell.angle_beta   90.00
_cell.angle_gamma   90.00
#
_symmetry.space_group_name_H-M   'P 1'
#
loop_
_entity.id
_entity.type
_entity.pdbx_description
1 polymer ?
#
loop_
_entity_poly.entity_id
_entity_poly.type
_entity_poly.pdbx_seq_one_letter_code
_entity_poly.pdbx_strand_id
1 'polypeptide(L)'
;MKKHYTEERMARILGPDNDIELVSFTGSDLSGGEDINIIQGSSLPEMKSAQQDRIMTMWDKGAIVKKDGSPDTQGFLKLMGMGDSNELFEMQQLDENKAKMENKQFEEIAQNPESLQALQQYSMQEQQFEEQAQAMQAQGVDPMQAGMQPPQLPLATPQVRDFYDHEVHVYIHNAFRKSSVYDELLPEVQQLVDDHVQQHMEALNAPMEADRRQQMEQEQHMQEEQKAMKEQDLQLQHRKLDIEEKKVEKQVQKGGK
;
A
#
# COMPACT_ATOMS: atom_id res chain seq x y z
N MET A 1 59.84 -10.94 26.57
CA MET A 1 58.44 -10.54 26.33
C MET A 1 58.26 -10.21 24.85
N LYS A 2 57.39 -11.01 24.19
CA LYS A 2 56.55 -10.72 23.00
C LYS A 2 57.22 -10.14 21.74
N LYS A 3 57.79 -11.04 20.91
CA LYS A 3 57.87 -10.92 19.44
C LYS A 3 57.09 -12.13 18.89
N HIS A 4 56.37 -12.00 17.79
CA HIS A 4 55.43 -12.97 17.17
C HIS A 4 53.98 -12.87 17.66
N TYR A 5 53.26 -11.85 17.17
CA TYR A 5 51.82 -11.96 16.97
C TYR A 5 51.59 -11.98 15.46
N THR A 6 51.21 -13.15 14.94
CA THR A 6 50.65 -13.32 13.60
C THR A 6 49.16 -13.38 13.80
N GLU A 7 48.47 -12.25 13.62
CA GLU A 7 47.01 -12.24 13.72
C GLU A 7 46.42 -12.67 12.37
N GLU A 8 45.74 -13.81 12.35
CA GLU A 8 44.90 -14.21 11.22
C GLU A 8 43.77 -13.19 11.06
N ARG A 9 43.68 -12.58 9.88
CA ARG A 9 42.57 -11.70 9.52
C ARG A 9 41.57 -12.50 8.72
N MET A 10 40.39 -12.72 9.28
CA MET A 10 39.26 -13.29 8.55
C MET A 10 38.60 -12.18 7.72
N ALA A 11 38.59 -12.32 6.39
CA ALA A 11 37.80 -11.48 5.51
C ALA A 11 36.57 -12.26 5.05
N ARG A 12 35.37 -11.75 5.37
CA ARG A 12 34.11 -12.31 4.88
C ARG A 12 33.74 -11.60 3.60
N ILE A 13 33.81 -12.29 2.46
CA ILE A 13 33.33 -11.78 1.18
C ILE A 13 31.96 -12.42 0.95
N LEU A 14 30.93 -11.59 0.81
CA LEU A 14 29.57 -12.04 0.52
C LEU A 14 29.44 -12.15 -1.01
N GLY A 15 29.35 -13.38 -1.52
CA GLY A 15 29.05 -13.62 -2.93
C GLY A 15 27.59 -13.36 -3.28
N PRO A 16 27.24 -13.12 -4.55
CA PRO A 16 25.89 -12.82 -5.01
C PRO A 16 24.84 -13.92 -4.74
N ASP A 17 25.27 -15.15 -4.42
CA ASP A 17 24.39 -16.30 -4.15
C ASP A 17 24.38 -16.75 -2.68
N ASN A 18 24.84 -15.91 -1.74
CA ASN A 18 24.72 -16.13 -0.29
C ASN A 18 25.48 -17.36 0.29
N ASP A 19 26.40 -17.97 -0.45
CA ASP A 19 27.33 -18.98 0.07
C ASP A 19 28.50 -18.32 0.82
N ILE A 20 28.77 -18.79 2.04
CA ILE A 20 29.87 -18.31 2.89
C ILE A 20 31.09 -19.20 2.64
N GLU A 21 32.00 -18.75 1.77
CA GLU A 21 33.32 -19.38 1.66
C GLU A 21 34.28 -18.79 2.71
N LEU A 22 34.65 -19.62 3.69
CA LEU A 22 35.66 -19.28 4.69
C LEU A 22 37.04 -19.67 4.17
N VAL A 23 37.74 -18.73 3.53
CA VAL A 23 39.13 -18.95 3.09
C VAL A 23 40.09 -18.40 4.14
N SER A 24 40.87 -19.27 4.77
CA SER A 24 41.99 -18.90 5.64
C SER A 24 43.23 -18.62 4.79
N PHE A 25 43.85 -17.46 4.97
CA PHE A 25 45.08 -17.08 4.27
C PHE A 25 46.25 -17.02 5.25
N THR A 26 47.31 -17.78 4.97
CA THR A 26 48.63 -17.56 5.57
C THR A 26 49.45 -16.70 4.61
N GLY A 27 50.15 -15.67 5.10
CA GLY A 27 50.86 -14.66 4.29
C GLY A 27 51.99 -15.15 3.37
N SER A 28 52.09 -16.47 3.13
CA SER A 28 53.07 -17.13 2.28
C SER A 28 52.55 -17.43 0.87
N ASP A 29 51.23 -17.38 0.62
CA ASP A 29 50.62 -17.67 -0.69
C ASP A 29 50.41 -16.44 -1.59
N LEU A 30 50.86 -15.25 -1.16
CA LEU A 30 50.74 -14.01 -1.92
C LEU A 30 51.81 -13.83 -3.01
N SER A 31 52.62 -14.84 -3.32
CA SER A 31 53.60 -14.77 -4.39
C SER A 31 53.54 -16.00 -5.28
N GLY A 32 52.79 -15.92 -6.39
CA GLY A 32 52.92 -16.88 -7.49
C GLY A 32 51.66 -17.27 -8.27
N GLY A 33 50.48 -16.73 -7.94
CA GLY A 33 49.21 -17.12 -8.56
C GLY A 33 48.35 -15.95 -9.06
N GLU A 34 48.95 -14.91 -9.64
CA GLU A 34 48.18 -13.87 -10.32
C GLU A 34 47.67 -14.40 -11.68
N ASP A 35 46.42 -14.85 -11.72
CA ASP A 35 45.71 -15.05 -12.99
C ASP A 35 45.31 -13.69 -13.56
N ILE A 36 46.24 -13.06 -14.26
CA ILE A 36 46.00 -11.76 -14.91
C ILE A 36 45.29 -12.04 -16.23
N ASN A 37 43.96 -11.96 -16.22
CA ASN A 37 43.18 -11.97 -17.45
C ASN A 37 43.29 -10.61 -18.17
N ILE A 38 44.30 -10.47 -19.02
CA ILE A 38 44.53 -9.24 -19.80
C ILE A 38 43.51 -9.17 -20.94
N ILE A 39 42.42 -8.45 -20.72
CA ILE A 39 41.47 -8.08 -21.77
C ILE A 39 42.12 -6.97 -22.60
N GLN A 40 42.75 -7.35 -23.72
CA GLN A 40 43.35 -6.43 -24.67
C GLN A 40 42.25 -5.59 -25.34
N GLY A 41 42.00 -4.40 -24.79
CA GLY A 41 40.98 -3.46 -25.27
C GLY A 41 40.42 -2.48 -24.24
N SER A 42 40.71 -2.63 -22.94
CA SER A 42 40.14 -1.76 -21.89
C SER A 42 40.93 -0.46 -21.68
N SER A 43 41.28 0.24 -22.76
CA SER A 43 41.87 1.59 -22.73
C SER A 43 40.83 2.69 -22.95
N LEU A 44 39.55 2.36 -22.89
CA LEU A 44 38.50 3.34 -22.70
C LEU A 44 38.17 3.38 -21.21
N PRO A 45 38.64 4.38 -20.44
CA PRO A 45 37.73 4.97 -19.49
C PRO A 45 36.51 5.37 -20.32
N GLU A 46 35.42 4.58 -20.28
CA GLU A 46 34.13 5.09 -20.77
C GLU A 46 33.89 6.35 -19.94
N MET A 47 34.20 7.51 -20.55
CA MET A 47 33.99 8.81 -19.92
C MET A 47 32.54 8.82 -19.46
N LYS A 48 32.26 9.27 -18.24
CA LYS A 48 30.89 9.36 -17.70
C LYS A 48 29.91 9.92 -18.74
N SER A 49 30.35 10.82 -19.62
CA SER A 49 29.60 11.31 -20.77
C SER A 49 29.16 10.24 -21.78
N ALA A 50 30.02 9.33 -22.22
CA ALA A 50 29.64 8.27 -23.16
C ALA A 50 28.64 7.27 -22.56
N GLN A 51 28.77 7.02 -21.25
CA GLN A 51 27.80 6.24 -20.50
C GLN A 51 26.46 6.98 -20.39
N GLN A 52 26.48 8.28 -20.06
CA GLN A 52 25.30 9.14 -20.02
C GLN A 52 24.62 9.24 -21.39
N ASP A 53 25.35 9.36 -22.50
CA ASP A 53 24.81 9.40 -23.86
C ASP A 53 24.15 8.07 -24.25
N ARG A 54 24.74 6.94 -23.84
CA ARG A 54 24.12 5.61 -24.02
C ARG A 54 22.82 5.50 -23.23
N ILE A 55 22.78 6.04 -22.01
CA ILE A 55 21.58 6.05 -21.16
C ILE A 55 20.50 6.98 -21.71
N MET A 56 20.86 8.17 -22.18
CA MET A 56 19.95 9.08 -22.91
C MET A 56 19.37 8.39 -24.14
N THR A 57 20.20 7.68 -24.91
CA THR A 57 19.73 6.91 -26.08
C THR A 57 18.75 5.80 -25.68
N MET A 58 18.94 5.16 -24.53
CA MET A 58 18.02 4.14 -24.01
C MET A 58 16.70 4.76 -23.52
N TRP A 59 16.77 5.97 -22.94
CA TRP A 59 15.60 6.74 -22.53
C TRP A 59 14.76 7.21 -23.72
N ASP A 60 15.39 7.81 -24.73
CA ASP A 60 14.73 8.28 -25.95
C ASP A 60 14.07 7.13 -26.72
N LYS A 61 14.63 5.93 -26.62
CA LYS A 61 14.07 4.71 -27.20
C LYS A 61 13.01 4.03 -26.32
N GLY A 62 12.71 4.58 -25.14
CA GLY A 62 11.70 4.04 -24.23
C GLY A 62 12.08 2.68 -23.63
N ALA A 63 13.38 2.38 -23.49
CA ALA A 63 13.86 1.12 -22.93
C ALA A 63 13.85 1.10 -21.38
N ILE A 64 13.80 2.27 -20.75
CA ILE A 64 13.76 2.43 -19.28
C ILE A 64 12.31 2.70 -18.90
N VAL A 65 11.55 1.63 -18.70
CA VAL A 65 10.11 1.68 -18.39
C VAL A 65 9.80 0.87 -17.13
N LYS A 66 8.81 1.35 -16.37
CA LYS A 66 8.23 0.61 -15.24
C LYS A 66 7.38 -0.55 -15.77
N LYS A 67 6.92 -1.43 -14.88
CA LYS A 67 6.05 -2.57 -15.22
C LYS A 67 4.72 -2.17 -15.88
N ASP A 68 4.29 -0.92 -15.74
CA ASP A 68 3.08 -0.36 -16.35
C ASP A 68 3.33 0.23 -17.76
N GLY A 69 4.56 0.20 -18.28
CA GLY A 69 4.94 0.77 -19.56
C GLY A 69 5.18 2.28 -19.55
N SER A 70 5.06 2.95 -18.39
CA SER A 70 5.45 4.34 -18.22
C SER A 70 6.97 4.50 -18.12
N PRO A 71 7.55 5.62 -18.58
CA PRO A 71 8.99 5.87 -18.45
C PRO A 71 9.45 5.85 -16.98
N ASP A 72 10.45 5.01 -16.66
CA ASP A 72 11.03 4.92 -15.31
C ASP A 72 12.08 6.01 -15.11
N THR A 73 11.60 7.22 -14.81
CA THR A 73 12.43 8.40 -14.52
C THR A 73 13.43 8.15 -13.39
N GLN A 74 13.08 7.32 -12.39
CA GLN A 74 13.94 7.02 -11.24
C GLN A 74 15.12 6.12 -11.66
N GLY A 75 14.84 5.04 -12.40
CA GLY A 75 15.88 4.18 -12.97
C GLY A 75 16.82 4.94 -13.89
N PHE A 76 16.28 5.84 -14.71
CA PHE A 76 17.04 6.71 -15.59
C PHE A 76 17.97 7.68 -14.85
N LEU A 77 17.45 8.39 -13.85
CA LEU A 77 18.24 9.33 -13.03
C LEU A 77 19.37 8.61 -12.27
N LYS A 78 19.10 7.41 -11.74
CA LYS A 78 20.09 6.56 -11.06
C LYS A 78 21.19 6.11 -12.02
N LEU A 79 20.83 5.66 -13.22
CA LEU A 79 21.78 5.24 -14.26
C LEU A 79 22.67 6.40 -14.71
N MET A 80 22.11 7.61 -14.83
CA MET A 80 22.85 8.79 -15.27
C MET A 80 23.88 9.32 -14.24
N GLY A 81 23.92 8.73 -13.05
CA GLY A 81 24.79 9.18 -11.97
C GLY A 81 24.35 10.51 -11.36
N MET A 82 23.13 10.97 -11.67
CA MET A 82 22.46 12.13 -11.05
C MET A 82 21.41 11.70 -10.01
N GLY A 83 21.39 10.42 -9.65
CA GLY A 83 20.46 9.83 -8.67
C GLY A 83 20.68 10.28 -7.22
N ASP A 84 21.33 11.42 -7.00
CA ASP A 84 21.53 12.08 -5.71
C ASP A 84 20.48 13.17 -5.48
N SER A 85 19.25 13.01 -6.00
CA SER A 85 18.10 13.76 -5.47
C SER A 85 17.70 13.15 -4.13
N ASN A 86 18.57 13.33 -3.13
CA ASN A 86 18.50 12.72 -1.81
C ASN A 86 17.10 12.84 -1.19
N GLU A 87 16.44 13.98 -1.28
CA GLU A 87 15.16 14.21 -0.59
C GLU A 87 14.00 13.33 -1.06
N LEU A 88 13.84 13.10 -2.38
CA LEU A 88 12.75 12.25 -2.90
C LEU A 88 13.01 10.77 -2.64
N PHE A 89 14.27 10.35 -2.71
CA PHE A 89 14.65 8.97 -2.43
C PHE A 89 14.72 8.68 -0.93
N GLU A 90 14.96 9.69 -0.09
CA GLU A 90 14.97 9.56 1.37
C GLU A 90 13.57 9.28 1.91
N MET A 91 12.55 10.02 1.47
CA MET A 91 11.17 9.79 1.92
C MET A 91 10.69 8.38 1.56
N GLN A 92 10.84 7.97 0.29
CA GLN A 92 10.46 6.63 -0.14
C GLN A 92 11.25 5.54 0.61
N GLN A 93 12.55 5.74 0.84
CA GLN A 93 13.36 4.80 1.63
C GLN A 93 12.91 4.73 3.09
N LEU A 94 12.43 5.82 3.68
CA LEU A 94 11.90 5.82 5.04
C LEU A 94 10.64 4.95 5.13
N ASP A 95 9.69 5.09 4.20
CA ASP A 95 8.50 4.23 4.12
C ASP A 95 8.87 2.76 3.83
N GLU A 96 9.80 2.50 2.89
CA GLU A 96 10.27 1.14 2.63
C GLU A 96 10.89 0.48 3.86
N ASN A 97 11.75 1.22 4.57
CA ASN A 97 12.39 0.73 5.79
C ASN A 97 11.36 0.53 6.90
N LYS A 98 10.36 1.41 6.99
CA LYS A 98 9.26 1.29 7.94
C LYS A 98 8.44 0.01 7.69
N ALA A 99 8.00 -0.22 6.47
CA ALA A 99 7.28 -1.44 6.09
C ALA A 99 8.09 -2.72 6.34
N LYS A 100 9.41 -2.70 6.06
CA LYS A 100 10.31 -3.83 6.39
C LYS A 100 10.43 -4.07 7.89
N MET A 101 10.45 -3.01 8.71
CA MET A 101 10.48 -3.15 10.16
C MET A 101 9.16 -3.70 10.71
N GLU A 102 8.03 -3.34 10.11
CA GLU A 102 6.72 -3.89 10.44
C GLU A 102 6.65 -5.39 10.11
N ASN A 103 7.18 -5.83 8.97
CA ASN A 103 7.30 -7.26 8.65
C ASN A 103 8.09 -8.03 9.71
N LYS A 104 9.23 -7.49 10.15
CA LYS A 104 10.01 -8.09 11.23
C LYS A 104 9.23 -8.13 12.54
N GLN A 105 8.43 -7.11 12.83
CA GLN A 105 7.58 -7.11 14.02
C GLN A 105 6.52 -8.22 13.97
N PHE A 106 5.95 -8.52 12.80
CA PHE A 106 5.06 -9.66 12.62
C PHE A 106 5.78 -11.00 12.83
N GLU A 107 7.02 -11.13 12.34
CA GLU A 107 7.85 -12.31 12.60
C GLU A 107 8.17 -12.45 14.10
N GLU A 108 8.48 -11.36 14.80
CA GLU A 108 8.72 -11.35 16.25
C GLU A 108 7.47 -11.78 17.02
N ILE A 109 6.27 -11.30 16.63
CA ILE A 109 5.00 -11.73 17.21
C ILE A 109 4.81 -13.24 17.04
N ALA A 110 5.15 -13.80 15.88
CA ALA A 110 5.05 -15.24 15.62
C ALA A 110 6.05 -16.06 16.45
N GLN A 111 7.22 -15.51 16.78
CA GLN A 111 8.25 -16.19 17.56
C GLN A 111 8.01 -16.09 19.08
N ASN A 112 7.30 -15.05 19.54
CA ASN A 112 7.07 -14.78 20.95
C ASN A 112 5.92 -15.64 21.53
N PRO A 113 6.19 -16.60 22.45
CA PRO A 113 5.16 -17.50 22.98
C PRO A 113 4.05 -16.76 23.75
N GLU A 114 4.38 -15.65 24.41
CA GLU A 114 3.43 -14.82 25.13
C GLU A 114 2.45 -14.13 24.16
N SER A 115 2.95 -13.65 23.02
CA SER A 115 2.12 -13.04 21.98
C SER A 115 1.17 -14.05 21.35
N LEU A 116 1.64 -15.28 21.13
CA LEU A 116 0.78 -16.37 20.63
C LEU A 116 -0.33 -16.73 21.62
N GLN A 117 0.00 -16.82 22.91
CA GLN A 117 -1.01 -17.08 23.93
C GLN A 117 -2.05 -15.95 24.01
N ALA A 118 -1.61 -14.70 23.86
CA ALA A 118 -2.50 -13.54 23.82
C ALA A 118 -3.41 -13.56 22.57
N LEU A 119 -2.89 -13.94 21.40
CA LEU A 119 -3.66 -14.12 20.17
C LEU A 119 -4.71 -15.23 20.29
N GLN A 120 -4.37 -16.34 20.93
CA GLN A 120 -5.32 -17.43 21.16
C GLN A 120 -6.42 -17.05 22.17
N GLN A 121 -6.08 -16.28 23.21
CA GLN A 121 -7.08 -15.73 24.13
C GLN A 121 -8.00 -14.74 23.43
N TYR A 122 -7.44 -13.90 22.56
CA TYR A 122 -8.19 -12.95 21.76
C TYR A 122 -9.18 -13.66 20.83
N SER A 123 -8.75 -14.67 20.08
CA SER A 123 -9.63 -15.40 19.17
C SER A 123 -10.77 -16.13 19.89
N MET A 124 -10.51 -16.68 21.09
CA MET A 124 -11.57 -17.22 21.95
C MET A 124 -12.55 -16.15 22.43
N GLN A 125 -12.07 -14.96 22.79
CA GLN A 125 -12.91 -13.86 23.23
C GLN A 125 -13.77 -13.31 22.08
N GLU A 126 -13.20 -13.24 20.89
CA GLU A 126 -13.88 -12.78 19.67
C GLU A 126 -15.01 -13.74 19.28
N GLN A 127 -14.77 -15.06 19.30
CA GLN A 127 -15.82 -16.06 19.03
C GLN A 127 -16.96 -15.99 20.05
N GLN A 128 -16.65 -15.81 21.34
CA GLN A 128 -17.68 -15.64 22.37
C GLN A 128 -18.48 -14.35 22.17
N PHE A 129 -17.81 -13.27 21.77
CA PHE A 129 -18.46 -12.01 21.46
C PHE A 129 -19.39 -12.14 20.25
N GLU A 130 -18.94 -12.81 19.19
CA GLU A 130 -19.73 -13.00 17.97
C GLU A 130 -20.97 -13.88 18.23
N GLU A 131 -20.82 -14.97 18.98
CA GLU A 131 -21.95 -15.84 19.38
C GLU A 131 -22.97 -15.07 20.25
N GLN A 132 -22.49 -14.25 21.17
CA GLN A 132 -23.34 -13.42 22.02
C GLN A 132 -24.03 -12.30 21.23
N ALA A 133 -23.31 -11.66 20.30
CA ALA A 133 -23.83 -10.64 19.42
C ALA A 133 -24.92 -11.20 18.50
N GLN A 134 -24.71 -12.39 17.94
CA GLN A 134 -25.69 -13.08 17.11
C GLN A 134 -26.94 -13.46 17.90
N ALA A 135 -26.78 -13.93 19.14
CA ALA A 135 -27.91 -14.23 20.02
C ALA A 135 -28.73 -12.98 20.39
N MET A 136 -28.08 -11.83 20.61
CA MET A 136 -28.77 -10.55 20.87
C MET A 136 -29.47 -10.02 19.62
N GLN A 137 -28.82 -10.10 18.46
CA GLN A 137 -29.40 -9.68 17.20
C GLN A 137 -30.63 -10.53 16.84
N ALA A 138 -30.62 -11.83 17.18
CA ALA A 138 -31.79 -12.71 17.04
C ALA A 138 -32.97 -12.31 17.97
N GLN A 139 -32.70 -11.62 19.07
CA GLN A 139 -33.72 -11.03 19.94
C GLN A 139 -34.13 -9.61 19.53
N GLY A 140 -33.60 -9.10 18.41
CA GLY A 140 -33.87 -7.74 17.92
C GLY A 140 -33.19 -6.65 18.74
N VAL A 141 -32.16 -6.99 19.52
CA VAL A 141 -31.35 -6.04 20.30
C VAL A 141 -30.04 -5.81 19.57
N ASP A 142 -29.76 -4.58 19.16
CA ASP A 142 -28.48 -4.23 18.55
C ASP A 142 -27.35 -4.35 19.59
N PRO A 143 -26.35 -5.22 19.40
CA PRO A 143 -25.33 -5.51 20.40
C PRO A 143 -24.48 -4.28 20.75
N MET A 144 -24.25 -3.39 19.78
CA MET A 144 -23.53 -2.12 20.00
C MET A 144 -24.34 -1.14 20.87
N GLN A 145 -25.68 -1.17 20.75
CA GLN A 145 -26.59 -0.33 21.53
C GLN A 145 -26.77 -0.87 22.96
N ALA A 146 -26.55 -2.17 23.16
CA ALA A 146 -26.50 -2.85 24.46
C ALA A 146 -25.20 -2.61 25.23
N GLY A 147 -24.27 -1.79 24.70
CA GLY A 147 -23.01 -1.47 25.35
C GLY A 147 -21.95 -2.57 25.26
N MET A 148 -22.16 -3.58 24.40
CA MET A 148 -21.12 -4.55 24.10
C MET A 148 -20.14 -3.96 23.08
N GLN A 149 -18.88 -3.86 23.49
CA GLN A 149 -17.78 -3.43 22.62
C GLN A 149 -16.98 -4.65 22.16
N PRO A 150 -16.56 -4.69 20.89
CA PRO A 150 -15.71 -5.77 20.40
C PRO A 150 -14.40 -5.81 21.20
N PRO A 151 -13.88 -7.01 21.49
CA PRO A 151 -12.60 -7.13 22.16
C PRO A 151 -11.51 -6.45 21.30
N GLN A 152 -10.63 -5.70 21.96
CA GLN A 152 -9.48 -5.07 21.30
C GLN A 152 -8.28 -6.01 21.34
N LEU A 153 -7.50 -6.02 20.26
CA LEU A 153 -6.26 -6.78 20.18
C LEU A 153 -5.32 -6.40 21.34
N PRO A 154 -4.88 -7.36 22.18
CA PRO A 154 -4.02 -7.07 23.34
C PRO A 154 -2.56 -6.81 22.95
N LEU A 155 -2.22 -6.89 21.65
CA LEU A 155 -0.88 -6.71 21.13
C LEU A 155 -0.73 -5.37 20.43
N ALA A 156 0.43 -4.75 20.60
CA ALA A 156 0.81 -3.57 19.85
C ALA A 156 1.17 -3.97 18.41
N THR A 157 0.16 -4.05 17.54
CA THR A 157 0.36 -4.24 16.10
C THR A 157 0.81 -2.94 15.44
N PRO A 158 1.58 -3.04 14.33
CA PRO A 158 1.78 -1.91 13.43
C PRO A 158 0.45 -1.21 13.12
N GLN A 159 0.47 0.12 13.09
CA GLN A 159 -0.73 0.94 12.85
C GLN A 159 -0.54 1.69 11.54
N VAL A 160 -1.57 1.67 10.70
CA VAL A 160 -1.61 2.48 9.48
C VAL A 160 -1.81 3.95 9.85
N ARG A 161 -0.98 4.82 9.26
CA ARG A 161 -1.02 6.28 9.49
C ARG A 161 -1.17 7.02 8.18
N ASP A 162 -1.91 8.11 8.21
CA ASP A 162 -2.29 8.93 7.05
C ASP A 162 -1.13 9.51 6.24
N PHE A 163 0.02 9.75 6.87
CA PHE A 163 1.19 10.34 6.21
C PHE A 163 2.14 9.31 5.55
N TYR A 164 1.84 8.02 5.60
CA TYR A 164 2.66 6.99 4.96
C TYR A 164 2.40 6.90 3.46
N ASP A 165 3.43 6.54 2.70
CA ASP A 165 3.23 6.07 1.33
C ASP A 165 2.66 4.66 1.34
N HIS A 166 1.34 4.59 1.28
CA HIS A 166 0.60 3.33 1.31
C HIS A 166 0.87 2.44 0.10
N GLU A 167 1.21 3.00 -1.08
CA GLU A 167 1.54 2.19 -2.26
C GLU A 167 2.83 1.40 -2.02
N VAL A 168 3.84 2.07 -1.45
CA VAL A 168 5.12 1.45 -1.07
C VAL A 168 4.92 0.39 0.01
N HIS A 169 4.14 0.68 1.05
CA HIS A 169 3.82 -0.29 2.10
C HIS A 169 3.15 -1.55 1.54
N VAL A 170 2.10 -1.40 0.72
CA VAL A 170 1.40 -2.54 0.08
C VAL A 170 2.36 -3.35 -0.79
N TYR A 171 3.25 -2.70 -1.53
CA TYR A 171 4.26 -3.41 -2.32
C TYR A 171 5.20 -4.25 -1.46
N ILE A 172 5.74 -3.68 -0.37
CA ILE A 172 6.67 -4.37 0.54
C ILE A 172 5.97 -5.49 1.31
N HIS A 173 4.76 -5.28 1.81
CA HIS A 173 4.00 -6.34 2.49
C HIS A 173 3.61 -7.46 1.52
N ASN A 174 3.21 -7.16 0.28
CA ASN A 174 2.94 -8.21 -0.70
C ASN A 174 4.20 -8.96 -1.14
N ALA A 175 5.39 -8.34 -1.08
CA ALA A 175 6.64 -9.07 -1.26
C ALA A 175 6.91 -10.03 -0.09
N PHE A 176 6.60 -9.60 1.14
CA PHE A 176 6.66 -10.44 2.33
C PHE A 176 5.64 -11.59 2.31
N ARG A 177 4.38 -11.35 1.92
CA ARG A 177 3.34 -12.37 1.75
C ARG A 177 3.65 -13.43 0.69
N LYS A 178 4.59 -13.14 -0.22
CA LYS A 178 5.09 -14.09 -1.22
C LYS A 178 6.34 -14.83 -0.79
N SER A 179 6.90 -14.50 0.38
CA SER A 179 8.10 -15.13 0.90
C SER A 179 7.76 -16.42 1.65
N SER A 180 8.71 -17.36 1.67
CA SER A 180 8.56 -18.59 2.46
C SER A 180 8.42 -18.31 3.97
N VAL A 181 8.97 -17.19 4.43
CA VAL A 181 8.84 -16.76 5.84
C VAL A 181 7.38 -16.56 6.20
N TYR A 182 6.60 -15.94 5.31
CA TYR A 182 5.17 -15.74 5.52
C TYR A 182 4.41 -17.08 5.55
N ASP A 183 4.74 -18.01 4.66
CA ASP A 183 4.12 -19.34 4.63
C ASP A 183 4.37 -20.15 5.91
N GLU A 184 5.49 -19.89 6.59
CA GLU A 184 5.85 -20.51 7.88
C GLU A 184 5.20 -19.81 9.09
N LEU A 185 4.62 -18.62 8.92
CA LEU A 185 3.92 -17.93 10.00
C LEU A 185 2.64 -18.69 10.39
N LEU A 186 2.28 -18.54 11.67
CA LEU A 186 1.02 -19.06 12.18
C LEU A 186 -0.18 -18.35 11.50
N PRO A 187 -1.29 -19.06 11.27
CA PRO A 187 -2.47 -18.50 10.58
C PRO A 187 -2.98 -17.21 11.21
N GLU A 188 -2.94 -17.10 12.54
CA GLU A 188 -3.37 -15.90 13.26
C GLU A 188 -2.48 -14.70 12.94
N VAL A 189 -1.17 -14.91 12.74
CA VAL A 189 -0.24 -13.84 12.36
C VAL A 189 -0.34 -13.52 10.87
N GLN A 190 -0.61 -14.51 10.02
CA GLN A 190 -0.92 -14.28 8.61
C GLN A 190 -2.16 -13.39 8.45
N GLN A 191 -3.20 -13.63 9.24
CA GLN A 191 -4.40 -12.79 9.27
C GLN A 191 -4.07 -11.36 9.70
N LEU A 192 -3.26 -11.16 10.75
CA LEU A 192 -2.84 -9.81 11.14
C LEU A 192 -2.13 -9.05 10.02
N VAL A 193 -1.26 -9.73 9.25
CA VAL A 193 -0.58 -9.12 8.10
C VAL A 193 -1.58 -8.78 6.99
N ASP A 194 -2.53 -9.67 6.72
CA ASP A 194 -3.55 -9.48 5.69
C ASP A 194 -4.49 -8.32 6.02
N ASP A 195 -4.95 -8.23 7.27
CA ASP A 195 -5.75 -7.12 7.78
C ASP A 195 -4.98 -5.80 7.71
N HIS A 196 -3.67 -5.81 8.03
CA HIS A 196 -2.82 -4.62 7.93
C HIS A 196 -2.65 -4.15 6.48
N VAL A 197 -2.47 -5.08 5.53
CA VAL A 197 -2.44 -4.75 4.10
C VAL A 197 -3.78 -4.18 3.64
N GLN A 198 -4.89 -4.75 4.10
CA GLN A 198 -6.23 -4.25 3.78
C GLN A 198 -6.41 -2.81 4.28
N GLN A 199 -5.97 -2.48 5.50
CA GLN A 199 -6.03 -1.11 6.01
C GLN A 199 -5.26 -0.12 5.12
N HIS A 200 -4.09 -0.51 4.60
CA HIS A 200 -3.37 0.30 3.63
C HIS A 200 -4.12 0.45 2.30
N MET A 201 -4.77 -0.60 1.81
CA MET A 201 -5.59 -0.54 0.59
C MET A 201 -6.83 0.33 0.77
N GLU A 202 -7.49 0.27 1.92
CA GLU A 202 -8.60 1.15 2.27
C GLU A 202 -8.15 2.61 2.33
N ALA A 203 -7.00 2.89 2.95
CA ALA A 203 -6.45 4.24 3.00
C ALA A 203 -6.06 4.79 1.60
N LEU A 204 -5.59 3.92 0.69
CA LEU A 204 -5.37 4.28 -0.72
C LEU A 204 -6.67 4.62 -1.46
N ASN A 205 -7.74 3.87 -1.20
CA ASN A 205 -9.02 4.03 -1.87
C ASN A 205 -9.90 5.13 -1.24
N ALA A 206 -9.70 5.46 0.02
CA ALA A 206 -10.48 6.46 0.76
C ALA A 206 -10.65 7.81 0.03
N PRO A 207 -9.59 8.44 -0.52
CA PRO A 207 -9.76 9.68 -1.29
C PRO A 207 -10.60 9.46 -2.56
N MET A 208 -10.42 8.33 -3.26
CA MET A 208 -11.19 8.00 -4.46
C MET A 208 -12.66 7.74 -4.15
N GLU A 209 -12.95 7.08 -3.02
CA GLU A 209 -14.31 6.85 -2.54
C GLU A 209 -14.99 8.14 -2.09
N ALA A 210 -14.25 9.06 -1.47
CA ALA A 210 -14.75 10.38 -1.10
C ALA A 210 -15.13 11.20 -2.35
N ASP A 211 -14.27 11.23 -3.36
CA ASP A 211 -14.56 11.90 -4.63
C ASP A 211 -15.77 11.29 -5.33
N ARG A 212 -15.84 9.95 -5.37
CA ARG A 212 -16.99 9.23 -5.96
C ARG A 212 -18.28 9.50 -5.20
N ARG A 213 -18.23 9.57 -3.87
CA ARG A 213 -19.39 9.95 -3.04
C ARG A 213 -19.85 11.36 -3.37
N GLN A 214 -18.93 12.32 -3.46
CA GLN A 214 -19.27 13.70 -3.81
C GLN A 214 -19.92 13.81 -5.20
N GLN A 215 -19.43 13.04 -6.18
CA GLN A 215 -20.05 13.00 -7.52
C GLN A 215 -21.46 12.41 -7.46
N MET A 216 -21.67 11.31 -6.74
CA MET A 216 -23.00 10.72 -6.60
C MET A 216 -23.97 11.66 -5.86
N GLU A 217 -23.50 12.38 -4.84
CA GLU A 217 -24.31 13.39 -4.14
C GLU A 217 -24.67 14.56 -5.06
N GLN A 218 -23.74 15.04 -5.89
CA GLN A 218 -24.04 16.08 -6.89
C GLN A 218 -25.04 15.59 -7.95
N GLU A 219 -24.90 14.35 -8.43
CA GLU A 219 -25.85 13.77 -9.38
C GLU A 219 -27.23 13.57 -8.76
N GLN A 220 -27.31 13.12 -7.50
CA GLN A 220 -28.57 13.01 -6.78
C GLN A 220 -29.22 14.37 -6.59
N HIS A 221 -28.44 15.38 -6.19
CA HIS A 221 -28.94 16.75 -6.04
C HIS A 221 -29.46 17.30 -7.37
N MET A 222 -28.73 17.10 -8.47
CA MET A 222 -29.19 17.51 -9.81
C MET A 222 -30.46 16.76 -10.23
N GLN A 223 -30.57 15.46 -9.96
CA GLN A 223 -31.78 14.70 -10.28
C GLN A 223 -32.98 15.15 -9.44
N GLU A 224 -32.76 15.44 -8.16
CA GLU A 224 -33.80 15.91 -7.25
C GLU A 224 -34.27 17.31 -7.63
N GLU A 225 -33.35 18.20 -8.01
CA GLU A 225 -33.67 19.53 -8.54
C GLU A 225 -34.43 19.44 -9.87
N GLN A 226 -34.04 18.54 -10.78
CA GLN A 226 -34.79 18.29 -12.02
C GLN A 226 -36.19 17.73 -11.75
N LYS A 227 -36.35 16.85 -10.77
CA LYS A 227 -37.67 16.33 -10.35
C LYS A 227 -38.53 17.44 -9.77
N ALA A 228 -38.00 18.24 -8.87
CA ALA A 228 -38.69 19.38 -8.28
C ALA A 228 -39.12 20.41 -9.34
N MET A 229 -38.25 20.70 -10.31
CA MET A 229 -38.56 21.61 -11.40
C MET A 229 -39.67 21.07 -12.32
N LYS A 230 -39.65 19.76 -12.63
CA LYS A 230 -40.74 19.10 -13.37
C LYS A 230 -42.05 19.09 -12.60
N GLU A 231 -42.01 18.84 -11.30
CA GLU A 231 -43.20 18.84 -10.45
C GLU A 231 -43.82 20.25 -10.35
N GLN A 232 -42.97 21.27 -10.22
CA GLN A 232 -43.40 22.67 -10.23
C GLN A 232 -44.04 23.07 -11.57
N ASP A 233 -43.46 22.65 -12.70
CA ASP A 233 -44.05 22.90 -14.03
C ASP A 233 -45.41 22.20 -14.18
N LEU A 234 -45.52 20.94 -13.72
CA LEU A 234 -46.77 20.19 -13.73
C LEU A 234 -47.85 20.91 -12.90
N GLN A 235 -47.51 21.40 -11.70
CA GLN A 235 -48.43 22.16 -10.85
C GLN A 235 -48.90 23.46 -11.52
N LEU A 236 -48.01 24.17 -12.21
CA LEU A 236 -48.37 25.38 -12.95
C LEU A 236 -49.29 25.09 -14.13
N GLN A 237 -49.07 23.97 -14.84
CA GLN A 237 -49.95 23.52 -15.93
C GLN A 237 -51.35 23.17 -15.39
N HIS A 238 -51.44 22.40 -14.30
CA HIS A 238 -52.72 22.11 -13.64
C HIS A 238 -53.45 23.38 -13.22
N ARG A 239 -52.76 24.33 -12.59
CA ARG A 239 -53.36 25.60 -12.17
C ARG A 239 -53.87 26.43 -13.34
N LYS A 240 -53.19 26.41 -14.50
CA LYS A 240 -53.65 27.08 -15.72
C LYS A 240 -54.93 26.45 -16.28
N LEU A 241 -54.99 25.12 -16.32
CA LEU A 241 -56.18 24.38 -16.76
C LEU A 241 -57.39 24.69 -15.87
N ASP A 242 -57.21 24.70 -14.54
CA ASP A 242 -58.27 25.06 -13.59
C ASP A 242 -58.81 26.49 -13.79
N ILE A 243 -57.92 27.43 -14.15
CA ILE A 243 -58.30 28.82 -14.43
C ILE A 243 -59.08 28.92 -15.76
N GLU A 244 -58.68 28.15 -16.78
CA GLU A 244 -59.39 28.08 -18.05
C GLU A 244 -60.78 27.45 -17.90
N GLU A 245 -60.92 26.35 -17.18
CA GLU A 245 -62.23 25.73 -16.90
C GLU A 245 -63.17 26.71 -16.22
N LYS A 246 -62.72 27.38 -15.15
CA LYS A 246 -63.53 28.40 -14.45
C LYS A 246 -63.91 29.59 -15.33
N LYS A 247 -63.08 29.94 -16.32
CA LYS A 247 -63.39 30.98 -17.31
C LYS A 247 -64.47 30.51 -18.27
N VAL A 248 -64.39 29.28 -18.76
CA VAL A 248 -65.37 28.68 -19.66
C VAL A 248 -66.74 28.56 -18.95
N GLU A 249 -66.77 28.06 -17.71
CA GLU A 249 -68.01 27.99 -16.92
C GLU A 249 -68.68 29.36 -16.72
N LYS A 250 -67.89 30.40 -16.43
CA LYS A 250 -68.39 31.78 -16.31
C LYS A 250 -68.92 32.35 -17.63
N GLN A 251 -68.37 31.96 -18.77
CA GLN A 251 -68.89 32.37 -20.08
C GLN A 251 -70.20 31.65 -20.42
N VAL A 252 -70.32 30.36 -20.10
CA VAL A 252 -71.54 29.57 -20.29
C VAL A 252 -72.68 30.12 -19.43
N GLN A 253 -72.43 30.52 -18.17
CA GLN A 253 -73.45 31.14 -17.32
C GLN A 253 -73.87 32.56 -17.77
N LYS A 254 -73.03 33.28 -18.52
CA LYS A 254 -73.38 34.60 -19.06
C LYS A 254 -74.10 34.55 -20.42
N GLY A 255 -73.98 33.46 -21.17
CA GLY A 255 -74.68 33.26 -22.45
C GLY A 255 -76.09 32.66 -22.35
N GLY A 256 -76.53 32.27 -21.15
CA GLY A 256 -77.83 31.62 -20.90
C GLY A 256 -78.94 32.55 -20.36
N LYS A 257 -78.84 33.87 -20.57
CA LYS A 257 -79.90 34.84 -20.27
C LYS A 257 -80.44 35.46 -21.56
#